data_AF-A0A392QP11-F1
#
_entry.id   AF-A0A392QP11-F1
#
_cell.length_a   1.000
_cell.length_b   1.000
_cell.length_c   1.000
_cell.angle_alpha   90.00
_cell.angle_beta   90.00
_cell.angle_gamma   90.00
#
_symmetry.space_group_name_H-M   'P 1'
#
loop_
_entity.id
_entity.type
_entity.pdbx_description
1 polymer ?
#
loop_
_entity_poly.entity_id
_entity_poly.type
_entity_poly.pdbx_seq_one_letter_code
_entity_poly.pdbx_strand_id
1 'polypeptide(L)' 'GEEQKKLDVISNEVFVKALISSGRTCLLVSEENEDAIIVPPAQRGKYIVVFDPLDGSSNIDCGVSIGT' A
#
# COMPACT_ATOMS: atom_id res chain seq x y z
N GLY A 1 12.40 -0.45 -11.05
CA GLY A 1 11.91 -0.13 -9.71
C GLY A 1 12.92 0.79 -9.06
N GLU A 2 12.43 1.77 -8.31
CA GLU A 2 13.27 2.50 -7.36
C GLU A 2 13.73 1.58 -6.23
N GLU A 3 14.81 1.97 -5.55
CA GLU A 3 15.26 1.29 -4.34
C GLU A 3 14.25 1.59 -3.22
N GLN A 4 13.50 0.57 -2.79
CA GLN A 4 12.50 0.72 -1.73
C GLN A 4 13.15 1.21 -0.44
N LYS A 5 12.71 2.35 0.07
CA LYS A 5 13.14 2.87 1.36
C LYS A 5 12.39 2.14 2.47
N LYS A 6 12.96 2.14 3.67
CA LYS A 6 12.32 1.48 4.84
C LYS A 6 10.94 2.03 5.14
N LEU A 7 10.71 3.32 4.85
CA LEU A 7 9.42 3.96 5.10
C LEU A 7 8.35 3.42 4.15
N ASP A 8 8.69 3.19 2.88
CA ASP A 8 7.80 2.64 1.86
C ASP A 8 7.27 1.28 2.27
N VAL A 9 8.17 0.40 2.73
CA VAL A 9 7.82 -0.95 3.21
C VAL A 9 6.85 -0.87 4.41
N ILE A 10 7.13 0.02 5.37
CA ILE A 10 6.28 0.18 6.56
C ILE A 10 4.91 0.75 6.18
N SER A 11 4.87 1.79 5.35
CA SER A 11 3.64 2.41 4.87
C SER A 11 2.78 1.39 4.14
N ASN A 12 3.36 0.63 3.22
CA ASN A 12 2.68 -0.43 2.50
C ASN A 12 2.08 -1.49 3.45
N GLU A 13 2.87 -1.98 4.41
CA GLU A 13 2.37 -2.94 5.40
C GLU A 13 1.17 -2.40 6.21
N VAL A 14 1.22 -1.13 6.62
CA VAL A 14 0.15 -0.49 7.39
C VAL A 14 -1.11 -0.38 6.54
N PHE A 15 -1.00 0.09 5.29
CA PHE A 15 -2.14 0.21 4.38
C PHE A 15 -2.78 -1.15 4.09
N VAL A 16 -1.98 -2.16 3.77
CA VAL A 16 -2.49 -3.52 3.49
C VAL A 16 -3.24 -4.07 4.70
N LYS A 17 -2.66 -3.99 5.90
CA LYS A 17 -3.31 -4.47 7.13
C LYS A 17 -4.60 -3.70 7.41
N ALA A 18 -4.60 -2.38 7.29
CA ALA A 18 -5.78 -1.54 7.51
C ALA A 18 -6.90 -1.88 6.52
N LEU A 19 -6.58 -1.98 5.23
CA LEU A 19 -7.56 -2.26 4.17
C LEU A 19 -8.14 -3.66 4.29
N ILE A 20 -7.33 -4.68 4.61
CA ILE A 20 -7.82 -6.04 4.88
C ILE A 20 -8.70 -6.06 6.13
N SER A 21 -8.25 -5.43 7.23
CA SER A 21 -9.00 -5.40 8.49
C SER A 21 -10.34 -4.68 8.37
N SER A 22 -10.49 -3.79 7.38
CA SER A 22 -11.76 -3.11 7.10
C SER A 22 -12.88 -4.06 6.67
N GLY A 23 -12.54 -5.27 6.17
CA GLY A 23 -13.49 -6.24 5.65
C GLY A 23 -14.24 -5.80 4.39
N ARG A 24 -13.82 -4.71 3.75
CA ARG A 24 -14.49 -4.12 2.57
C ARG A 24 -13.78 -4.42 1.26
N THR A 25 -12.53 -4.85 1.29
CA THR A 25 -11.71 -5.04 0.10
C THR A 25 -11.60 -6.51 -0.29
N CYS A 26 -11.48 -6.78 -1.60
CA CYS A 26 -11.30 -8.12 -2.14
C CYS A 26 -9.95 -8.33 -2.84
N LEU A 27 -9.40 -7.25 -3.38
CA LEU A 27 -8.11 -7.23 -4.05
C LEU A 27 -7.48 -5.86 -3.83
N LEU A 28 -6.18 -5.85 -3.56
CA LEU A 28 -5.39 -4.65 -3.36
C LEU A 28 -4.26 -4.60 -4.39
N VAL A 29 -4.01 -3.42 -4.94
CA VAL A 29 -2.84 -3.16 -5.80
C VAL A 29 -2.09 -1.99 -5.19
N SER A 30 -0.79 -2.18 -4.96
CA SER A 30 0.10 -1.19 -4.39
C SER A 30 1.21 -0.91 -5.39
N GLU A 31 1.71 0.34 -5.45
CA GLU A 31 2.89 0.68 -6.25
C GLU A 31 4.12 -0.15 -5.80
N GLU A 32 4.18 -0.48 -4.52
CA GLU A 32 5.27 -1.23 -3.88
C GLU A 32 5.19 -2.76 -4.04
N ASN A 33 4.15 -3.29 -4.71
CA ASN A 33 3.95 -4.72 -4.93
C ASN A 33 3.83 -5.04 -6.42
N GLU A 34 4.71 -5.90 -6.93
CA GLU A 34 4.64 -6.37 -8.33
C GLU A 34 3.32 -7.13 -8.63
N ASP A 35 2.86 -7.93 -7.66
CA ASP A 35 1.64 -8.73 -7.77
C ASP A 35 0.50 -8.15 -6.94
N ALA A 36 -0.73 -8.33 -7.43
CA ALA A 36 -1.93 -7.97 -6.69
C ALA A 36 -2.09 -8.81 -5.41
N ILE A 37 -2.42 -8.15 -4.30
CA ILE A 37 -2.66 -8.80 -3.02
C ILE A 37 -4.12 -9.24 -2.97
N ILE A 38 -4.33 -10.56 -2.97
CA ILE A 38 -5.67 -11.15 -2.92
C ILE A 38 -6.11 -11.30 -1.46
N VAL A 39 -7.24 -10.68 -1.08
CA VAL A 39 -7.76 -10.79 0.28
C VAL A 39 -8.33 -12.20 0.53
N PRO A 40 -8.01 -12.84 1.68
CA PRO A 40 -8.55 -14.15 2.03
C PRO A 40 -10.09 -14.17 2.02
N PRO A 41 -10.74 -15.27 1.58
CA PRO A 41 -12.20 -15.33 1.46
C PRO A 41 -12.97 -14.94 2.73
N ALA A 42 -12.44 -15.25 3.92
CA ALA A 42 -13.07 -14.94 5.20
C ALA A 42 -13.12 -13.44 5.54
N GLN A 43 -12.28 -12.62 4.91
CA GLN A 43 -12.16 -11.17 5.17
C GLN A 43 -12.51 -10.35 3.92
N ARG A 44 -13.04 -11.01 2.88
CA ARG A 44 -13.22 -10.44 1.56
C ARG A 44 -14.48 -9.58 1.51
N GLY A 45 -14.30 -8.30 1.16
CA GLY A 45 -15.41 -7.41 0.85
C GLY A 45 -15.70 -7.33 -0.66
N LYS A 46 -16.24 -6.20 -1.10
CA LYS A 46 -16.72 -5.99 -2.49
C LYS A 46 -15.86 -5.04 -3.31
N TYR A 47 -14.88 -4.38 -2.71
CA TYR A 47 -14.13 -3.31 -3.35
C TYR A 47 -12.71 -3.75 -3.73
N ILE A 48 -12.26 -3.27 -4.88
CA ILE A 48 -10.84 -3.33 -5.26
C ILE A 48 -10.24 -1.96 -4.94
N VAL A 49 -9.07 -1.95 -4.31
CA VAL A 49 -8.39 -0.70 -3.96
C VAL A 49 -7.01 -0.69 -4.60
N VAL A 50 -6.74 0.36 -5.36
CA VAL A 50 -5.41 0.68 -5.89
C VAL A 50 -4.91 1.89 -5.10
N PHE A 51 -3.72 1.80 -4.52
CA PHE A 51 -3.17 2.86 -3.69
C PHE A 51 -1.66 2.99 -3.87
N ASP A 52 -1.14 4.17 -3.58
CA ASP A 52 0.27 4.43 -3.41
C ASP A 52 0.49 4.67 -1.90
N PRO A 53 1.22 3.80 -1.18
CA PRO A 53 1.39 3.95 0.25
C PRO A 53 2.27 5.16 0.63
N LEU A 54 3.11 5.64 -0.28
CA LEU A 54 3.98 6.78 -0.02
C LEU A 54 4.41 7.50 -1.31
N ASP A 55 3.60 8.47 -1.72
CA ASP A 55 3.94 9.31 -2.87
C ASP A 55 5.12 10.24 -2.54
N GLY A 56 6.09 10.26 -3.45
CA GLY A 56 7.30 11.07 -3.34
C GLY A 56 8.36 10.51 -2.40
N SER A 57 8.42 9.18 -2.20
CA SER A 57 9.46 8.51 -1.42
C SER A 57 10.90 8.93 -1.82
N SER A 58 11.14 9.21 -3.10
CA SER A 58 12.41 9.74 -3.61
C SER A 58 12.82 11.08 -2.96
N ASN A 59 11.86 11.87 -2.49
CA ASN A 59 12.07 13.17 -1.83
C ASN A 59 12.30 13.09 -0.31
N ILE A 60 12.27 11.89 0.29
CA ILE A 60 12.50 11.68 1.74
C ILE A 60 13.82 12.32 2.20
N ASP A 61 14.89 12.22 1.40
CA ASP A 61 16.21 12.72 1.78
C ASP A 61 16.35 14.24 1.61
N CYS A 62 15.43 14.86 0.87
CA CYS A 62 15.41 16.31 0.60
C CYS A 62 14.54 17.09 1.60
N GLY A 63 13.87 16.41 2.55
CA GLY A 63 13.03 17.06 3.57
C GLY A 63 11.81 17.80 3.00
N VAL A 64 11.37 17.41 1.82
CA VAL A 64 10.21 17.99 1.11
C VAL A 64 8.93 17.25 1.52
N SER A 65 7.77 17.85 1.26
CA SER A 65 6.48 17.22 1.54
C SER A 65 6.32 15.88 0.82
N ILE A 66 5.91 14.86 1.59
CA ILE A 66 5.54 13.51 1.14
C ILE A 66 4.05 13.28 1.42
N GLY A 67 3.39 12.36 0.70
CA GLY A 67 1.93 12.20 0.75
C GLY A 67 1.43 10.76 0.57
N THR A 68 0.10 10.62 0.54
CA THR A 68 -0.66 9.41 0.19
C THR A 68 -1.95 9.83 -0.50
#